data_AF-A0A388Q4B5-F1
#
_entry.id   AF-A0A388Q4B5-F1
#
_cell.length_a   1.000
_cell.length_b   1.000
_cell.length_c   1.000
_cell.angle_alpha   90.00
_cell.angle_beta   90.00
_cell.angle_gamma   90.00
#
_symmetry.space_group_name_H-M   'P 1'
#
loop_
_entity.id
_entity.type
_entity.pdbx_description
1 polymer ?
#
loop_
_entity_poly.entity_id
_entity_poly.type
_entity_poly.pdbx_seq_one_letter_code
_entity_poly.pdbx_strand_id
1 'polypeptide(L)' 'MMTTHDLAFANSVCNRIIELTPNGIIDRICNYEEYLENERVHELKVEMYA' A
#
# COMPACT_ATOMS: atom_id res chain seq x y z
N MET A 1 0.72 4.04 -17.02
CA MET A 1 1.02 4.14 -15.58
C MET A 1 0.49 5.50 -15.14
N MET A 2 -0.58 5.56 -14.35
CA MET A 2 -1.12 6.82 -13.81
C MET A 2 -0.43 7.11 -12.48
N THR A 3 0.12 8.29 -12.32
CA THR A 3 0.62 8.83 -11.05
C THR A 3 -0.36 9.92 -10.62
N THR A 4 -1.00 9.73 -9.47
CA THR A 4 -1.86 10.74 -8.84
C THR A 4 -1.37 10.99 -7.42
N HIS A 5 -1.41 12.24 -6.97
CA HIS A 5 -1.16 12.63 -5.59
C HIS A 5 -2.46 12.80 -4.79
N ASP A 6 -3.61 12.64 -5.45
CA ASP A 6 -4.92 12.78 -4.83
C ASP A 6 -5.36 11.46 -4.19
N LEU A 7 -5.32 11.43 -2.86
CA LEU A 7 -5.75 10.31 -2.02
C LEU A 7 -7.21 9.91 -2.27
N ALA A 8 -8.11 10.86 -2.56
CA ALA A 8 -9.52 10.57 -2.78
C ALA A 8 -9.76 9.89 -4.14
N PHE A 9 -8.97 10.25 -5.16
CA PHE A 9 -9.00 9.59 -6.46
C PHE A 9 -8.35 8.21 -6.43
N ALA A 10 -7.22 8.07 -5.71
CA ALA A 10 -6.55 6.79 -5.53
C ALA A 10 -7.44 5.79 -4.79
N ASN A 11 -8.14 6.20 -3.74
CA ASN A 11 -8.95 5.29 -2.93
C ASN A 11 -10.21 4.75 -3.66
N SER A 12 -10.74 5.50 -4.63
CA SER A 12 -11.97 5.13 -5.37
C SER A 12 -11.73 4.29 -6.62
N VAL A 13 -10.52 4.32 -7.20
CA VAL A 13 -10.20 3.62 -8.46
C VAL A 13 -9.10 2.56 -8.28
N CYS A 14 -8.17 2.75 -7.33
CA CYS A 14 -7.08 1.82 -7.12
C CYS A 14 -7.53 0.65 -6.23
N ASN A 15 -7.47 -0.54 -6.81
CA ASN A 15 -7.80 -1.82 -6.20
C ASN A 15 -6.55 -2.66 -5.88
N ARG A 16 -5.35 -2.10 -6.09
CA ARG A 16 -4.07 -2.75 -5.79
C ARG A 16 -3.03 -1.72 -5.35
N ILE A 17 -2.34 -2.02 -4.26
CA ILE A 17 -1.28 -1.21 -3.67
C ILE A 17 0.00 -2.04 -3.75
N ILE A 18 1.01 -1.44 -4.39
CA ILE A 18 2.34 -2.01 -4.53
C ILE A 18 3.30 -1.06 -3.82
N GLU A 19 3.71 -1.42 -2.62
CA GLU A 19 4.70 -0.67 -1.83
C GLU A 19 6.09 -1.28 -2.05
N LEU A 20 7.02 -0.43 -2.47
CA LEU A 20 8.42 -0.81 -2.71
C LEU A 20 9.21 -0.53 -1.44
N THR A 21 9.68 -1.58 -0.79
CA THR A 21 10.50 -1.49 0.42
C THR A 21 11.95 -1.87 0.10
N PRO A 22 12.94 -1.48 0.92
CA PRO A 22 14.35 -1.80 0.67
C PRO A 22 14.62 -3.31 0.61
N ASN A 23 13.89 -4.10 1.41
CA ASN A 23 14.07 -5.54 1.53
C ASN A 23 13.06 -6.36 0.69
N GLY A 24 12.14 -5.71 -0.04
CA GLY A 24 11.12 -6.46 -0.80
C GLY A 24 10.06 -5.60 -1.49
N ILE A 25 8.98 -6.27 -1.90
CA ILE A 25 7.82 -5.63 -2.51
C ILE A 25 6.58 -6.15 -1.78
N ILE A 26 5.78 -5.23 -1.24
CA ILE A 26 4.50 -5.54 -0.62
C ILE A 26 3.42 -5.28 -1.66
N ASP A 27 2.81 -6.35 -2.15
CA ASP A 27 1.71 -6.30 -3.11
C ASP A 27 0.43 -6.77 -2.44
N ARG A 28 -0.58 -5.89 -2.38
CA ARG A 28 -1.91 -6.25 -1.91
C ARG A 28 -3.00 -5.70 -2.81
N ILE A 29 -4.00 -6.54 -3.04
CA ILE A 29 -5.26 -6.17 -3.70
C ILE A 29 -6.22 -5.69 -2.61
N CYS A 30 -6.09 -4.43 -2.22
CA CYS A 30 -6.97 -3.76 -1.27
C CYS A 30 -7.02 -2.26 -1.60
N ASN A 31 -8.04 -1.58 -1.08
CA ASN A 31 -8.12 -0.13 -1.15
C ASN A 31 -7.12 0.53 -0.18
N TYR A 32 -6.94 1.84 -0.29
CA TYR A 32 -5.92 2.56 0.48
C TYR A 32 -6.25 2.59 1.97
N GLU A 33 -7.52 2.71 2.33
CA GLU A 33 -7.98 2.68 3.72
C GLU A 33 -7.74 1.33 4.39
N GLU A 34 -8.15 0.22 3.76
CA GLU A 34 -7.90 -1.13 4.27
C GLU A 34 -6.41 -1.40 4.43
N TYR A 35 -5.59 -0.90 3.51
CA TYR A 35 -4.13 -1.05 3.59
C TYR A 35 -3.54 -0.34 4.81
N LEU A 36 -4.07 0.84 5.16
CA LEU A 36 -3.67 1.60 6.34
C LEU A 36 -4.17 0.99 7.65
N GLU A 37 -5.38 0.43 7.66
CA GLU A 37 -5.98 -0.19 8.84
C GLU A 37 -5.47 -1.60 9.12
N ASN A 38 -4.79 -2.24 8.17
CA ASN A 38 -4.33 -3.62 8.33
C ASN A 38 -3.06 -3.71 9.20
N GLU A 39 -3.20 -4.20 10.44
CA GLU A 39 -2.05 -4.43 11.33
C GLU A 39 -0.96 -5.32 10.71
N ARG A 40 -1.36 -6.30 9.89
CA ARG A 40 -0.41 -7.20 9.20
C ARG A 40 0.42 -6.47 8.13
N VAL A 41 -0.11 -5.41 7.53
CA VAL A 41 0.68 -4.54 6.64
C VAL A 41 1.67 -3.73 7.47
N HIS A 42 1.26 -3.23 8.63
CA HIS A 42 2.14 -2.50 9.53
C HIS A 42 3.32 -3.36 9.99
N GLU A 43 3.07 -4.61 10.40
CA GLU A 43 4.12 -5.58 10.73
C GLU A 43 5.07 -5.85 9.56
N LEU A 44 4.52 -6.10 8.36
CA LEU A 44 5.32 -6.31 7.15
C LEU A 44 6.17 -5.10 6.79
N LYS A 45 5.66 -3.87 6.97
CA LYS A 45 6.47 -2.66 6.78
C LYS A 45 7.61 -2.61 7.78
N VAL A 46 7.34 -2.85 9.06
CA VAL A 46 8.38 -2.84 10.10
C VAL A 46 9.46 -3.88 9.79
N GLU A 47 9.09 -5.08 9.36
CA GLU A 47 10.04 -6.13 8.97
C GLU A 47 10.83 -5.78 7.70
N MET A 48 10.20 -5.13 6.71
CA MET A 48 10.85 -4.80 5.45
C MET A 48 11.65 -3.48 5.46
N TYR A 49 11.45 -2.62 6.46
CA TYR A 49 12.25 -1.41 6.70
C TYR A 49 13.31 -1.60 7.81
N ALA A 50 13.38 -2.78 8.45
CA ALA A 50 14.45 -3.16 9.38
C ALA A 50 15.79 -3.40 8.65
#